data_AF-A0AAN8G7Y4-F1
#
_entry.id   AF-A0AAN8G7Y4-F1
#
_cell.length_a   1.000
_cell.length_b   1.000
_cell.length_c   1.000
_cell.angle_alpha   90.00
_cell.angle_beta   90.00
_cell.angle_gamma   90.00
#
_symmetry.space_group_name_H-M   'P 1'
#
loop_
_entity.id
_entity.type
_entity.pdbx_description
1 polymer ?
#
loop_
_entity_poly.entity_id
_entity_poly.type
_entity_poly.pdbx_seq_one_letter_code
_entity_poly.pdbx_strand_id
1 'polypeptide(L)'
;MLTYQRRFYEDDFQLFTVMLSIWAAMSGLFVVFSLMPFSTSSVGHPVFLAFYAAFHRPLWAISLLSFLYLSHHGSFAWIHAILTWRIFSPLSKLTWIALVLTEPIILYFFSSLYRPSYATNWSTIYAAVSASTLAYLVALLIDIFLTRPITNLLHREHLFRYRSAQTE
;
A
#
# COMPACT_ATOMS: atom_id res chain seq x y z
N MET A 1 13.96 34.00 25.58
CA MET A 1 14.88 33.12 24.81
C MET A 1 14.22 31.80 24.43
N LEU A 2 13.65 31.04 25.39
CA LEU A 2 12.98 29.75 25.13
C LEU A 2 11.80 29.81 24.14
N THR A 3 10.98 30.88 24.18
CA THR A 3 9.83 31.05 23.28
C THR A 3 10.24 31.28 21.82
N TYR A 4 11.37 31.94 21.59
CA TYR A 4 11.90 32.18 20.24
C TYR A 4 12.46 30.90 19.63
N GLN A 5 13.18 30.11 20.43
CA GLN A 5 13.71 28.82 20.01
C GLN A 5 12.61 27.79 19.70
N ARG A 6 11.50 27.81 20.45
CA ARG A 6 10.32 26.98 20.15
C ARG A 6 9.66 27.38 18.82
N ARG A 7 9.45 28.69 18.62
CA ARG A 7 8.79 29.20 17.40
C ARG A 7 9.61 28.93 16.14
N PHE A 8 10.92 29.10 16.21
CA PHE A 8 11.84 28.76 15.12
C PHE A 8 11.74 27.27 14.73
N TYR A 9 11.69 26.37 15.71
CA TYR A 9 11.57 24.93 15.46
C TYR A 9 10.20 24.53 14.88
N GLU A 10 9.13 25.22 15.30
CA GLU A 10 7.78 25.04 14.74
C GLU A 10 7.71 25.49 13.27
N ASP A 11 8.32 26.63 12.94
CA ASP A 11 8.35 27.17 11.58
C ASP A 11 9.16 26.26 10.63
N ASP A 12 10.32 25.76 11.06
CA ASP A 12 11.13 24.80 10.29
C ASP A 12 10.38 23.49 10.00
N PHE A 13 9.64 22.98 11.00
CA PHE A 13 8.84 21.75 10.86
C PHE A 13 7.65 21.95 9.91
N GLN A 14 6.99 23.12 9.97
CA GLN A 14 5.91 23.46 9.05
C GLN A 14 6.43 23.59 7.61
N LEU A 15 7.56 24.24 7.41
CA LEU A 15 8.18 24.36 6.08
C LEU A 15 8.50 22.98 5.50
N PHE A 16 9.14 22.10 6.28
CA PHE A 16 9.44 20.73 5.86
C PHE A 16 8.17 19.97 5.46
N THR A 17 7.11 20.09 6.26
CA THR A 17 5.81 19.45 6.00
C THR A 17 5.20 19.91 4.68
N VAL A 18 5.21 21.23 4.42
CA VAL A 18 4.69 21.80 3.16
C VAL A 18 5.52 21.29 1.97
N MET A 19 6.85 21.34 2.06
CA MET A 19 7.73 20.87 0.98
C MET A 19 7.51 19.39 0.67
N LEU A 20 7.42 18.55 1.71
CA LEU A 20 7.18 17.12 1.55
C LEU A 20 5.79 16.83 0.96
N SER A 21 4.76 17.59 1.34
CA SER A 21 3.42 17.42 0.77
C SER A 21 3.34 17.81 -0.71
N ILE A 22 4.02 18.89 -1.11
CA ILE A 22 4.12 19.31 -2.52
C ILE A 22 4.85 18.24 -3.33
N TRP A 23 5.98 17.73 -2.83
CA TRP A 23 6.72 16.65 -3.48
C TRP A 23 5.88 15.38 -3.65
N ALA A 24 5.16 14.97 -2.60
CA ALA A 24 4.26 13.83 -2.65
C ALA A 24 3.14 14.02 -3.67
N ALA A 25 2.52 15.20 -3.70
CA ALA A 25 1.46 15.52 -4.66
C ALA A 25 1.98 15.54 -6.10
N MET A 26 3.12 16.19 -6.36
CA MET A 26 3.73 16.25 -7.69
C MET A 26 4.11 14.87 -8.21
N SER A 27 4.76 14.05 -7.38
CA SER A 27 5.14 12.68 -7.75
C SER A 27 3.92 11.80 -7.99
N GLY A 28 2.88 11.89 -7.16
CA GLY A 28 1.63 11.16 -7.34
C GLY A 28 0.88 11.57 -8.62
N LEU A 29 0.74 12.88 -8.87
CA LEU A 29 0.13 13.40 -10.09
C LEU A 29 0.92 13.00 -11.34
N PHE A 30 2.25 13.04 -11.28
CA PHE A 30 3.09 12.58 -12.38
C PHE A 30 2.81 11.11 -12.70
N VAL A 31 2.78 10.23 -11.71
CA VAL A 31 2.53 8.79 -11.96
C VAL A 31 1.17 8.55 -12.62
N VAL A 32 0.13 9.25 -12.18
CA VAL A 32 -1.25 9.07 -12.66
C VAL A 32 -1.45 9.69 -14.06
N PHE A 33 -0.95 10.90 -14.30
CA PHE A 33 -1.27 11.67 -15.51
C PHE A 33 -0.21 11.61 -16.61
N SER A 34 1.02 11.16 -16.33
CA SER A 34 2.09 11.07 -17.33
C SER A 34 1.76 10.21 -18.56
N LEU A 35 0.88 9.22 -18.40
CA LEU A 35 0.42 8.37 -19.51
C LEU A 35 -0.85 8.85 -20.20
N MET A 36 -1.49 9.92 -19.71
CA MET A 36 -2.72 10.44 -20.31
C MET A 36 -2.56 10.80 -21.81
N PRO A 37 -1.45 11.37 -22.29
CA PRO A 37 -1.26 11.65 -23.72
C PRO A 37 -1.32 10.42 -24.63
N PHE A 38 -1.01 9.21 -24.12
CA PHE A 38 -1.13 7.97 -24.90
C PHE A 38 -2.58 7.57 -25.13
N SER A 39 -3.51 8.01 -24.26
CA SER A 39 -4.95 7.80 -24.46
C SER A 39 -5.52 8.69 -25.56
N THR A 40 -4.90 9.84 -25.82
CA THR A 40 -5.32 10.82 -26.84
C THR A 40 -4.52 10.69 -28.14
N SER A 41 -4.02 9.49 -28.46
CA SER A 41 -3.29 9.16 -29.70
C SER A 41 -1.93 9.86 -29.92
N SER A 42 -1.27 10.35 -28.87
CA SER A 42 0.11 10.86 -28.96
C SER A 42 1.15 9.74 -28.83
N VAL A 43 2.09 9.68 -29.77
CA VAL A 43 3.25 8.76 -29.68
C VAL A 43 4.28 9.39 -28.76
N GLY A 44 4.31 8.94 -27.50
CA GLY A 44 5.29 9.45 -26.53
C GLY A 44 6.73 9.05 -26.87
N HIS A 45 7.68 9.88 -26.46
CA HIS A 45 9.10 9.67 -26.73
C HIS A 45 9.61 8.39 -26.02
N PRO A 46 10.37 7.49 -26.68
CA PRO A 46 10.80 6.22 -26.09
C PRO A 46 11.59 6.36 -24.79
N VAL A 47 12.44 7.38 -24.69
CA VAL A 47 13.22 7.66 -23.45
C VAL A 47 12.31 8.03 -22.29
N PHE A 48 11.23 8.77 -22.54
CA PHE A 48 10.26 9.10 -21.51
C PHE A 48 9.52 7.85 -21.04
N LEU A 49 9.17 6.96 -21.97
CA LEU A 49 8.50 5.70 -21.64
C LEU A 49 9.41 4.77 -20.82
N ALA A 50 10.69 4.69 -21.15
CA ALA A 50 11.68 3.92 -20.39
C ALA A 50 11.87 4.50 -18.97
N PHE A 51 11.97 5.82 -18.85
CA PHE A 51 12.03 6.50 -17.56
C PHE A 51 10.77 6.23 -16.72
N TYR A 52 9.59 6.38 -17.32
CA TYR A 52 8.33 6.08 -16.64
C TYR A 52 8.30 4.61 -16.19
N ALA A 53 8.62 3.67 -17.07
CA ALA A 53 8.60 2.23 -16.75
C ALA A 53 9.49 1.88 -15.55
N ALA A 54 10.67 2.49 -15.43
CA ALA A 54 11.59 2.26 -14.32
C ALA A 54 11.15 2.95 -13.02
N PHE A 55 10.67 4.20 -13.08
CA PHE A 55 10.51 5.05 -11.90
C PHE A 55 9.06 5.21 -11.40
N HIS A 56 8.03 4.87 -12.19
CA HIS A 56 6.65 5.09 -11.76
C HIS A 56 6.28 4.35 -10.46
N ARG A 57 6.71 3.09 -10.29
CA ARG A 57 6.42 2.29 -9.09
C ARG A 57 7.09 2.86 -7.83
N PRO A 58 8.42 3.11 -7.80
CA PRO A 58 9.05 3.69 -6.63
C PRO A 58 8.58 5.12 -6.35
N LEU A 59 8.32 5.95 -7.38
CA LEU A 59 7.78 7.30 -7.18
C LEU A 59 6.39 7.26 -6.53
N TRP A 60 5.53 6.34 -6.97
CA TRP A 60 4.23 6.11 -6.34
C TRP A 60 4.36 5.67 -4.88
N ALA A 61 5.25 4.72 -4.60
CA ALA A 61 5.49 4.23 -3.25
C ALA A 61 6.01 5.33 -2.32
N ILE A 62 6.97 6.14 -2.78
CA ILE A 62 7.53 7.27 -2.02
C ILE A 62 6.45 8.32 -1.78
N SER A 63 5.64 8.66 -2.79
CA SER A 63 4.51 9.58 -2.65
C SER A 63 3.56 9.16 -1.54
N LEU A 64 3.11 7.89 -1.55
CA LEU A 64 2.23 7.33 -0.51
C LEU A 64 2.91 7.30 0.86
N LEU A 65 4.19 6.93 0.93
CA LEU A 65 4.94 6.88 2.18
C LEU A 65 5.11 8.28 2.80
N SER A 66 5.40 9.29 1.98
CA SER A 66 5.44 10.68 2.41
C SER A 66 4.09 11.13 2.96
N PHE A 67 2.98 10.76 2.30
CA PHE A 67 1.63 11.06 2.78
C PHE A 67 1.33 10.38 4.13
N LEU A 68 1.70 9.12 4.28
CA LEU A 68 1.55 8.35 5.52
C LEU A 68 2.38 8.97 6.65
N TYR A 69 3.62 9.33 6.37
CA TYR A 69 4.51 9.99 7.32
C TYR A 69 3.92 11.31 7.82
N LEU A 70 3.42 12.15 6.92
CA LEU A 70 2.76 13.42 7.26
C LEU A 70 1.48 13.19 8.08
N SER A 71 0.71 12.16 7.75
CA SER A 71 -0.49 11.79 8.50
C SER A 71 -0.18 11.36 9.93
N HIS A 72 0.89 10.57 10.13
CA HIS A 72 1.36 10.14 11.45
C HIS A 72 1.82 11.31 12.34
N HIS A 73 2.43 12.34 11.75
CA HIS A 73 2.89 13.52 12.50
C HIS A 73 1.79 14.58 12.74
N GLY A 74 0.52 14.22 12.52
CA GLY A 74 -0.62 15.08 12.83
C GLY A 74 -0.97 16.12 11.76
N SER A 75 -0.30 16.12 10.60
CA SER A 75 -0.60 17.04 9.51
C SER A 75 -1.96 16.77 8.86
N PHE A 76 -2.45 15.53 8.94
CA PHE A 76 -3.74 15.11 8.39
C PHE A 76 -4.52 14.23 9.39
N ALA A 77 -5.21 14.86 10.35
CA ALA A 77 -5.94 14.17 11.41
C ALA A 77 -7.05 13.23 10.91
N TRP A 78 -7.81 13.65 9.88
CA TRP A 78 -8.89 12.85 9.30
C TRP A 78 -8.37 11.58 8.60
N ILE A 79 -7.28 11.70 7.83
CA ILE A 79 -6.62 10.57 7.16
C ILE A 79 -6.09 9.61 8.22
N HIS A 80 -5.46 10.13 9.27
CA HIS A 80 -4.92 9.32 10.36
C HIS A 80 -6.02 8.49 11.03
N ALA A 81 -7.20 9.08 11.27
CA ALA A 81 -8.35 8.37 11.85
C ALA A 81 -8.85 7.21 10.96
N ILE A 82 -8.86 7.41 9.63
CA ILE A 82 -9.22 6.34 8.68
C ILE A 82 -8.17 5.24 8.67
N LEU A 83 -6.89 5.60 8.62
CA LEU A 83 -5.78 4.63 8.55
C LEU A 83 -5.65 3.80 9.84
N THR A 84 -5.98 4.38 10.99
CA THR A 84 -5.96 3.69 12.28
C THR A 84 -7.25 2.94 12.59
N TRP A 85 -8.18 2.86 11.62
CA TRP A 85 -9.45 2.20 11.83
C TRP A 85 -9.27 0.70 12.12
N ARG A 86 -10.01 0.19 13.11
CA ARG A 86 -9.88 -1.19 13.64
C ARG A 86 -10.03 -2.28 12.59
N ILE A 87 -10.77 -2.03 11.51
CA ILE A 87 -10.95 -2.98 10.39
C ILE A 87 -9.64 -3.22 9.65
N PHE A 88 -8.76 -2.22 9.55
CA PHE A 88 -7.47 -2.34 8.88
C PHE A 88 -6.42 -3.06 9.72
N SER A 89 -6.61 -3.22 11.03
CA SER A 89 -5.67 -3.92 11.90
C SER A 89 -5.45 -5.40 11.50
N PRO A 90 -6.49 -6.24 11.33
CA PRO A 90 -6.29 -7.59 10.83
C PRO A 90 -5.85 -7.60 9.35
N LEU A 91 -6.40 -6.70 8.53
CA LEU A 91 -6.12 -6.66 7.10
C LEU A 91 -4.64 -6.35 6.82
N SER A 92 -4.06 -5.41 7.56
CA SER A 92 -2.64 -5.01 7.50
C SER A 92 -1.69 -6.19 7.74
N LYS A 93 -2.03 -7.10 8.66
CA LYS A 93 -1.22 -8.30 8.93
C LYS A 93 -1.22 -9.28 7.75
N LEU A 94 -2.33 -9.36 7.02
CA LEU A 94 -2.48 -10.23 5.86
C LEU A 94 -1.90 -9.61 4.59
N THR A 95 -1.69 -8.30 4.54
CA THR A 95 -1.24 -7.57 3.34
C THR A 95 0.02 -8.15 2.74
N TRP A 96 0.99 -8.58 3.56
CA TRP A 96 2.22 -9.19 3.04
C TRP A 96 1.95 -10.48 2.26
N ILE A 97 1.15 -11.39 2.83
CA ILE A 97 0.78 -12.65 2.18
C ILE A 97 -0.06 -12.38 0.93
N ALA A 98 -1.01 -11.44 1.02
CA ALA A 98 -1.87 -11.05 -0.10
C ALA A 98 -1.05 -10.46 -1.26
N LEU A 99 -0.04 -9.62 -0.99
CA LEU A 99 0.83 -9.05 -2.02
C LEU A 99 1.60 -10.13 -2.79
N VAL A 100 2.16 -11.11 -2.08
CA VAL A 100 2.88 -12.24 -2.69
C VAL A 100 1.96 -13.10 -3.55
N LEU A 101 0.70 -13.29 -3.13
CA LEU A 101 -0.29 -14.08 -3.88
C LEU A 101 -0.92 -13.35 -5.05
N THR A 102 -0.96 -12.01 -5.03
CA THR A 102 -1.60 -11.22 -6.08
C THR A 102 -0.95 -11.48 -7.44
N GLU A 103 0.38 -11.54 -7.50
CA GLU A 103 1.12 -11.77 -8.75
C GLU A 103 0.77 -13.12 -9.43
N PRO A 104 0.90 -14.29 -8.77
CA PRO A 104 0.54 -15.56 -9.41
C PRO A 104 -0.96 -15.66 -9.74
N ILE A 105 -1.84 -15.02 -8.97
CA ILE A 105 -3.28 -14.98 -9.25
C ILE A 105 -3.56 -14.23 -10.56
N ILE A 106 -2.93 -13.06 -10.74
CA ILE A 106 -3.08 -12.26 -11.95
C ILE A 106 -2.51 -13.01 -13.17
N LEU A 107 -1.32 -13.61 -13.03
CA LEU A 107 -0.70 -14.41 -14.10
C LEU A 107 -1.57 -15.61 -14.49
N TYR A 108 -2.13 -16.32 -13.51
CA TYR A 108 -3.05 -17.42 -13.76
C TYR A 108 -4.32 -16.94 -14.48
N PHE A 109 -4.90 -15.82 -14.03
CA PHE A 109 -6.07 -15.23 -14.67
C PHE A 109 -5.79 -14.93 -16.13
N PHE A 110 -4.71 -14.19 -16.45
CA PHE A 110 -4.34 -13.89 -17.84
C PHE A 110 -3.96 -15.12 -18.66
N SER A 111 -3.33 -16.13 -18.07
CA SER A 111 -3.00 -17.39 -18.76
C SER A 111 -4.22 -18.24 -19.06
N SER A 112 -5.29 -18.11 -18.28
CA SER A 112 -6.54 -18.88 -18.46
C SER A 112 -7.44 -18.31 -19.56
N LEU A 113 -7.19 -17.07 -20.01
CA LEU A 113 -7.97 -16.44 -21.05
C LEU A 113 -7.67 -17.08 -22.43
N TYR A 114 -8.67 -17.78 -22.97
CA TYR A 114 -8.60 -18.34 -24.32
C TYR A 114 -8.63 -17.27 -25.44
N ARG A 115 -9.13 -16.07 -25.15
CA ARG A 115 -9.12 -14.91 -26.06
C ARG A 115 -8.54 -13.68 -25.35
N PRO A 116 -7.83 -12.80 -26.07
CA PRO A 116 -7.31 -11.58 -25.47
C PRO A 116 -8.45 -10.73 -24.91
N SER A 117 -8.33 -10.36 -23.63
CA SER A 117 -9.25 -9.43 -22.98
C SER A 117 -9.04 -8.04 -23.57
N TYR A 118 -10.13 -7.35 -23.87
CA TYR A 118 -10.05 -5.93 -24.22
C TYR A 118 -9.71 -5.14 -22.96
N ALA A 119 -8.51 -4.55 -22.94
CA ALA A 119 -7.99 -3.72 -21.85
C ALA A 119 -8.69 -2.35 -21.79
N THR A 120 -10.01 -2.36 -21.61
CA THR A 120 -10.81 -1.18 -21.32
C THR A 120 -10.61 -0.77 -19.87
N ASN A 121 -10.77 0.52 -19.56
CA ASN A 121 -10.62 1.04 -18.19
C ASN A 121 -11.44 0.22 -17.17
N TRP A 122 -12.69 -0.10 -17.50
CA TRP A 122 -13.55 -0.92 -16.65
C TRP A 122 -13.04 -2.34 -16.49
N SER A 123 -12.61 -3.01 -17.56
CA SER A 123 -12.05 -4.36 -17.47
C SER A 123 -10.80 -4.40 -16.58
N THR A 124 -9.92 -3.40 -16.68
CA THR A 124 -8.71 -3.32 -15.86
C THR A 124 -9.04 -3.10 -14.38
N ILE A 125 -10.01 -2.24 -14.08
CA ILE A 125 -10.49 -2.03 -12.70
C ILE A 125 -11.09 -3.32 -12.14
N TYR A 126 -11.96 -3.99 -12.90
CA TYR A 126 -12.56 -5.26 -12.46
C TYR A 126 -11.51 -6.34 -12.22
N ALA A 127 -10.52 -6.47 -13.10
CA ALA A 127 -9.43 -7.43 -12.94
C ALA A 127 -8.56 -7.13 -11.71
N ALA A 128 -8.24 -5.85 -11.46
CA ALA A 128 -7.44 -5.45 -10.30
C ALA A 128 -8.18 -5.69 -8.98
N VAL A 129 -9.47 -5.31 -8.92
CA VAL A 129 -10.31 -5.51 -7.73
C VAL A 129 -10.51 -7.00 -7.47
N SER A 130 -10.87 -7.79 -8.49
CA SER A 130 -11.11 -9.23 -8.32
C SER A 130 -9.84 -9.97 -7.90
N ALA A 131 -8.70 -9.67 -8.50
CA ALA A 131 -7.41 -10.25 -8.12
C ALA A 131 -7.04 -9.90 -6.67
N SER A 132 -7.24 -8.64 -6.27
CA SER A 132 -6.97 -8.20 -4.89
C SER A 132 -7.89 -8.91 -3.90
N THR A 133 -9.20 -8.96 -4.17
CA THR A 133 -10.16 -9.65 -3.31
C THR A 133 -9.83 -11.14 -3.18
N LEU A 134 -9.53 -11.81 -4.29
CA LEU A 134 -9.16 -13.22 -4.27
C LEU A 134 -7.85 -13.46 -3.50
N ALA A 135 -6.85 -12.59 -3.68
CA ALA A 135 -5.59 -12.68 -2.94
C ALA A 135 -5.79 -12.55 -1.42
N TYR A 136 -6.65 -11.64 -0.97
CA TYR A 136 -6.99 -11.51 0.46
C TYR A 136 -7.78 -12.72 0.99
N LEU A 137 -8.69 -13.30 0.19
CA LEU A 137 -9.41 -14.52 0.57
C LEU A 137 -8.46 -15.70 0.74
N VAL A 138 -7.54 -15.92 -0.21
CA VAL A 138 -6.55 -16.98 -0.12
C VAL A 138 -5.56 -16.74 1.01
N ALA A 139 -5.10 -15.50 1.21
CA ALA A 139 -4.25 -15.13 2.33
C ALA A 139 -4.91 -15.42 3.69
N LEU A 140 -6.22 -15.18 3.80
CA LEU A 140 -6.99 -15.50 5.00
C LEU A 140 -7.08 -17.00 5.23
N LEU A 141 -7.34 -17.80 4.19
CA LEU A 141 -7.34 -19.26 4.31
C LEU A 141 -5.97 -19.77 4.77
N ILE A 142 -4.89 -19.24 4.20
CA ILE A 142 -3.52 -19.60 4.61
C ILE A 142 -3.26 -19.21 6.07
N ASP A 143 -3.67 -18.01 6.50
CA ASP A 143 -3.50 -17.58 7.89
C ASP A 143 -4.22 -18.53 8.88
N ILE A 144 -5.48 -18.87 8.59
CA ILE A 144 -6.31 -19.70 9.45
C ILE A 144 -5.79 -21.15 9.48
N PHE A 145 -5.53 -21.75 8.31
CA PHE A 145 -5.23 -23.18 8.21
C PHE A 145 -3.76 -23.53 8.35
N LEU A 146 -2.84 -22.61 8.10
CA LEU A 146 -1.39 -22.85 8.19
C LEU A 146 -0.74 -22.02 9.29
N THR A 147 -0.83 -20.69 9.24
CA THR A 147 -0.06 -19.81 10.13
C THR A 147 -0.40 -20.03 11.60
N ARG A 148 -1.70 -20.05 11.95
CA ARG A 148 -2.15 -20.25 13.34
C ARG A 148 -1.79 -21.63 13.93
N PRO A 149 -2.07 -22.77 13.27
CA PRO A 149 -1.71 -24.07 13.83
C PRO A 149 -0.18 -24.26 13.95
N ILE A 150 0.60 -23.78 12.98
CA ILE A 150 2.07 -23.84 13.06
C ILE A 150 2.58 -22.98 14.22
N THR A 151 2.05 -21.77 14.38
CA THR A 151 2.44 -20.87 15.48
C THR A 151 2.13 -21.49 16.84
N ASN A 152 0.95 -22.09 16.99
CA ASN A 152 0.57 -22.81 18.22
C ASN A 152 1.45 -24.04 18.49
N LEU A 153 1.94 -24.70 17.44
CA LEU A 153 2.83 -25.86 17.58
C LEU A 153 4.26 -25.45 17.94
N LEU A 154 4.75 -24.33 17.39
CA LEU A 154 6.11 -23.85 17.56
C LEU A 154 6.29 -23.07 18.88
N HIS A 155 5.33 -22.21 19.24
CA HIS A 155 5.36 -21.38 20.45
C HIS A 155 4.58 -22.01 21.60
N ARG A 156 4.81 -23.30 21.87
CA ARG A 156 4.12 -24.02 22.95
C ARG A 156 4.43 -23.41 24.32
N GLU A 157 5.63 -22.87 24.56
CA GLU A 157 5.96 -22.25 25.85
C GLU A 157 5.05 -21.07 26.22
N HIS A 158 4.56 -20.31 25.23
CA HIS A 158 3.66 -19.19 25.47
C HIS A 158 2.29 -19.68 25.95
N LEU A 159 1.77 -20.76 25.35
CA LEU A 159 0.52 -21.40 25.78
C LEU A 159 0.59 -21.91 27.23
N PHE A 160 1.74 -22.48 27.64
CA PHE A 160 1.94 -22.93 29.02
C PHE A 160 1.97 -21.75 30.01
N ARG A 161 2.67 -20.66 29.68
CA ARG A 161 2.70 -19.44 30.51
C ARG A 161 1.33 -18.80 30.70
N TYR A 162 0.51 -18.75 29.64
CA TYR A 162 -0.85 -18.23 29.75
C TYR A 162 -1.74 -19.12 30.62
N ARG A 163 -1.57 -20.44 30.52
CA ARG A 163 -2.35 -21.40 31.31
C ARG A 163 -1.97 -21.34 32.79
N SER A 164 -0.69 -21.20 33.12
CA SER A 164 -0.22 -21.11 34.53
C SER A 164 -0.63 -19.80 35.20
N ALA A 165 -0.66 -18.68 34.46
CA ALA A 165 -1.08 -17.38 34.98
C ALA A 165 -2.60 -17.26 35.25
N GLN A 166 -3.42 -18.20 34.76
CA GLN A 166 -4.86 -18.26 35.04
C GLN A 166 -5.22 -19.20 36.19
N THR A 167 -4.25 -19.98 36.70
CA THR A 167 -4.45 -20.92 37.81
C THR A 167 -3.97 -20.39 39.15
N GLU A 168 -3.37 -19.20 39.18
CA GLU A 168 -3.08 -18.40 40.40
C GLU A 168 -4.20 -17.37 40.61
#